data_AF-A0A0L8H4E8-F1
#
_entry.id   AF-A0A0L8H4E8-F1
#
_cell.length_a   1.000
_cell.length_b   1.000
_cell.length_c   1.000
_cell.angle_alpha   90.00
_cell.angle_beta   90.00
_cell.angle_gamma   90.00
#
_symmetry.space_group_name_H-M   'P 1'
#
loop_
_entity.id
_entity.type
_entity.pdbx_description
1 polymer ?
#
loop_
_entity_poly.entity_id
_entity_poly.type
_entity_poly.pdbx_seq_one_letter_code
_entity_poly.pdbx_strand_id
1 'polypeptide(L)'
;NCCDSPLRKLQQDAPARWNSTFLMLQSLLQPREAITIYMSDEEKQYKGLKLFDSDWEKISKYINVLDLFCQATALLVGEKYVSCSCVLPLLLSLRKHMTVNDDDPGYIARFKAAIC
;
A
#
# COMPACT_ATOMS: atom_id res chain seq x y z
N ASN A 1 27.69 0.99 -18.42
CA ASN A 1 27.48 -0.03 -17.36
C ASN A 1 26.21 0.33 -16.60
N CYS A 2 25.04 0.07 -17.19
CA CYS A 2 23.75 0.30 -16.54
C CYS A 2 23.47 -0.87 -15.60
N CYS A 3 23.14 -0.55 -14.35
CA CYS A 3 22.88 -1.51 -13.30
C CYS A 3 21.60 -2.30 -13.59
N ASP A 4 21.75 -3.53 -14.10
CA ASP A 4 20.74 -4.58 -14.04
C ASP A 4 20.51 -4.99 -12.58
N SER A 5 19.78 -4.17 -11.83
CA SER A 5 19.12 -4.67 -10.64
C SER A 5 18.00 -5.58 -11.13
N PRO A 6 17.94 -6.87 -10.74
CA PRO A 6 16.92 -7.77 -11.25
C PRO A 6 15.55 -7.20 -10.89
N LEU A 7 14.73 -6.91 -11.92
CA LEU A 7 13.36 -6.47 -11.75
C LEU A 7 12.66 -7.46 -10.82
N ARG A 8 12.35 -7.02 -9.59
CA ARG A 8 11.60 -7.87 -8.66
C ARG A 8 10.25 -8.15 -9.27
N LYS A 9 9.88 -9.43 -9.31
CA LYS A 9 8.58 -9.88 -9.81
C LYS A 9 7.47 -9.13 -9.08
N LEU A 10 6.52 -8.59 -9.83
CA LEU A 10 5.31 -7.96 -9.27
C LEU A 10 4.59 -8.96 -8.37
N GLN A 11 4.32 -8.55 -7.14
CA GLN A 11 3.59 -9.37 -6.19
C GLN A 11 2.11 -9.29 -6.53
N GLN A 12 1.43 -10.43 -6.53
CA GLN A 12 -0.02 -10.48 -6.74
C GLN A 12 -0.73 -10.43 -5.39
N ASP A 13 -1.92 -9.83 -5.38
CA ASP A 13 -2.78 -9.89 -4.22
C ASP A 13 -3.22 -11.33 -3.95
N ALA A 14 -3.31 -11.69 -2.67
CA ALA A 14 -3.58 -13.05 -2.21
C ALA A 14 -4.56 -13.00 -1.04
N PRO A 15 -5.86 -13.30 -1.24
CA PRO A 15 -6.89 -13.08 -0.23
C PRO A 15 -6.64 -13.74 1.13
N ALA A 16 -5.91 -14.86 1.15
CA ALA A 16 -5.56 -15.58 2.38
C ALA A 16 -4.45 -14.91 3.22
N ARG A 17 -3.79 -13.87 2.70
CA ARG A 17 -2.69 -13.17 3.37
C ARG A 17 -3.03 -11.70 3.52
N TRP A 18 -3.35 -11.29 4.75
CA TRP A 18 -3.91 -9.96 5.03
C TRP A 18 -3.10 -8.76 4.50
N ASN A 19 -1.77 -8.86 4.39
CA ASN A 19 -0.90 -7.78 3.89
C ASN A 19 -0.56 -7.90 2.40
N SER A 20 -1.17 -8.82 1.66
CA SER A 20 -0.85 -9.03 0.24
C SER A 20 -1.15 -7.81 -0.61
N THR A 21 -2.23 -7.08 -0.31
CA THR A 21 -2.60 -5.88 -1.08
C THR A 21 -1.55 -4.78 -0.89
N PHE A 22 -1.10 -4.56 0.35
CA PHE A 22 -0.01 -3.63 0.65
C PHE A 22 1.26 -3.99 -0.13
N LEU A 23 1.66 -5.26 -0.07
CA LEU A 23 2.84 -5.78 -0.74
C LEU A 23 2.76 -5.68 -2.27
N MET A 24 1.59 -6.01 -2.86
CA MET A 24 1.31 -5.81 -4.28
C MET A 24 1.50 -4.34 -4.67
N LEU A 25 0.83 -3.43 -3.96
CA LEU A 25 0.89 -1.99 -4.24
C LEU A 25 2.31 -1.45 -4.11
N GLN A 26 3.05 -1.83 -3.06
CA GLN A 26 4.44 -1.44 -2.87
C GLN A 26 5.34 -1.97 -4.00
N SER A 27 5.10 -3.19 -4.47
CA SER A 27 5.86 -3.77 -5.60
C SER A 27 5.63 -3.04 -6.92
N LEU A 28 4.46 -2.43 -7.12
CA LEU A 28 4.14 -1.66 -8.34
C LEU A 28 4.95 -0.37 -8.46
N LEU A 29 5.40 0.20 -7.34
CA LEU A 29 6.16 1.46 -7.35
C LEU A 29 7.56 1.31 -7.95
N GLN A 30 8.17 0.13 -7.82
CA GLN A 30 9.54 -0.11 -8.31
C GLN A 30 9.65 -0.01 -9.85
N PRO A 31 8.82 -0.72 -10.64
CA PRO A 31 8.83 -0.62 -12.09
C PRO A 31 7.82 0.41 -12.63
N ARG A 32 7.46 1.46 -11.88
CA ARG A 32 6.43 2.44 -12.30
C ARG A 32 6.65 2.96 -13.71
N GLU A 33 7.85 3.43 -14.03
CA GLU A 33 8.18 3.99 -15.35
C GLU A 33 8.01 2.96 -16.46
N ALA A 34 8.52 1.75 -16.26
CA ALA A 34 8.39 0.66 -17.23
C ALA A 34 6.92 0.27 -17.46
N ILE A 35 6.10 0.25 -16.41
CA ILE A 35 4.65 -0.01 -16.51
C ILE A 35 3.96 1.12 -17.28
N THR A 36 4.25 2.37 -16.97
CA THR A 36 3.65 3.53 -17.65
C THR A 36 4.00 3.55 -19.14
N ILE A 37 5.26 3.29 -19.49
CA ILE A 37 5.70 3.19 -20.90
C ILE A 37 4.96 2.06 -21.60
N TYR A 38 4.92 0.87 -20.99
CA TYR A 38 4.24 -0.29 -21.56
C TYR A 38 2.74 -0.04 -21.81
N MET A 39 2.06 0.67 -20.91
CA MET A 39 0.63 1.01 -21.05
C MET A 39 0.36 2.13 -22.06
N SER A 40 1.36 2.97 -22.32
CA SER A 40 1.30 4.10 -23.27
C SER A 40 1.66 3.68 -24.69
N ASP A 41 2.32 2.55 -24.85
CA ASP A 41 2.71 1.96 -26.13
C ASP A 41 1.46 1.58 -26.96
N GLU A 42 1.21 2.36 -28.02
CA GLU A 42 0.08 2.15 -28.94
C GLU A 42 0.24 0.88 -29.78
N GLU A 43 1.46 0.46 -30.09
CA GLU A 43 1.74 -0.75 -30.87
C GLU A 43 1.37 -2.01 -30.09
N LYS A 44 1.55 -1.97 -28.76
CA LYS A 44 1.19 -3.10 -27.89
C LYS A 44 -0.31 -3.26 -27.65
N GLN A 45 -1.13 -2.31 -28.12
CA GLN A 45 -2.59 -2.32 -28.01
C GLN A 45 -3.08 -2.83 -26.65
N TYR A 46 -2.50 -2.34 -25.56
CA TYR A 46 -2.95 -2.74 -24.23
C TYR A 46 -4.38 -2.23 -24.01
N LYS A 47 -5.35 -3.15 -24.00
CA LYS A 47 -6.79 -2.89 -23.83
C LYS A 47 -7.27 -2.93 -22.38
N GLY A 48 -6.35 -3.19 -21.44
CA GLY A 48 -6.67 -3.25 -20.02
C GLY A 48 -6.77 -1.85 -19.38
N LEU A 49 -6.99 -1.84 -18.08
CA LEU A 49 -7.01 -0.60 -17.30
C LEU A 49 -5.63 0.08 -17.36
N LYS A 50 -5.58 1.31 -17.88
CA LYS A 50 -4.37 2.15 -17.85
C LYS A 50 -4.28 2.86 -16.51
N LEU A 51 -3.06 2.96 -15.99
CA LEU A 51 -2.77 3.73 -14.78
C LEU A 51 -2.33 5.14 -15.17
N PHE A 52 -2.97 6.15 -14.59
CA PHE A 52 -2.60 7.54 -14.75
C PHE A 52 -1.80 8.04 -13.53
N ASP A 53 -1.21 9.23 -13.63
CA ASP A 53 -0.47 9.84 -12.51
C ASP A 53 -1.30 9.98 -11.23
N SER A 54 -2.61 10.25 -11.38
CA SER A 54 -3.54 10.29 -10.25
C SER A 54 -3.74 8.92 -9.59
N ASP A 55 -3.60 7.82 -10.33
CA ASP A 55 -3.69 6.48 -9.76
C ASP A 55 -2.40 6.12 -9.02
N TRP A 56 -1.24 6.52 -9.52
CA TRP A 56 0.03 6.38 -8.81
C TRP A 56 0.04 7.17 -7.50
N GLU A 57 -0.57 8.36 -7.48
CA GLU A 57 -0.77 9.13 -6.26
C GLU A 57 -1.69 8.40 -5.28
N LYS A 58 -2.85 7.89 -5.74
CA LYS A 58 -3.76 7.08 -4.90
C LYS A 58 -3.04 5.86 -4.31
N ILE A 59 -2.30 5.12 -5.13
CA ILE A 59 -1.51 3.96 -4.70
C ILE A 59 -0.57 4.36 -3.56
N SER A 60 0.16 5.46 -3.71
CA SER A 60 1.08 5.97 -2.70
C SER A 60 0.36 6.32 -1.39
N LYS A 61 -0.81 6.97 -1.47
CA LYS A 61 -1.63 7.29 -0.28
C LYS A 61 -2.16 6.03 0.41
N TYR A 62 -2.61 5.02 -0.34
CA TYR A 62 -3.04 3.75 0.23
C TYR A 62 -1.89 2.99 0.89
N ILE A 63 -0.70 2.96 0.27
CA ILE A 63 0.49 2.36 0.86
C ILE A 63 0.77 2.99 2.23
N ASN A 64 0.76 4.32 2.34
CA ASN A 64 1.01 5.01 3.61
C ASN A 64 0.00 4.61 4.71
N VAL A 65 -1.28 4.47 4.36
CA VAL A 65 -2.31 4.07 5.35
C VAL A 65 -2.14 2.59 5.73
N LEU A 66 -1.91 1.71 4.76
CA LEU A 66 -1.76 0.27 4.99
C LEU A 66 -0.46 -0.08 5.72
N ASP A 67 0.59 0.72 5.54
CA ASP A 67 1.88 0.54 6.20
C ASP A 67 1.75 0.65 7.73
N LEU A 68 0.86 1.51 8.23
CA LEU A 68 0.58 1.64 9.66
C LEU A 68 0.18 0.29 10.28
N PHE A 69 -0.67 -0.47 9.59
CA PHE A 69 -1.10 -1.79 10.04
C PHE A 69 0.01 -2.82 9.91
N CYS A 70 0.83 -2.74 8.86
CA CYS A 70 2.01 -3.58 8.66
C CYS A 70 3.03 -3.40 9.77
N GLN A 71 3.36 -2.15 10.12
CA GLN A 71 4.26 -1.84 11.22
C GLN A 71 3.69 -2.29 12.56
N ALA A 72 2.42 -2.00 12.85
CA ALA A 72 1.78 -2.44 14.10
C ALA A 72 1.82 -3.97 14.25
N THR A 73 1.53 -4.70 13.18
CA THR A 73 1.58 -6.17 13.20
C THR A 73 3.01 -6.68 13.33
N ALA A 74 3.98 -6.07 12.65
CA ALA A 74 5.39 -6.44 12.77
C ALA A 74 5.92 -6.26 14.20
N LEU A 75 5.54 -5.17 14.87
CA LEU A 75 5.86 -4.94 16.28
C LEU A 75 5.28 -6.05 17.15
N LEU A 76 3.99 -6.38 16.98
CA LEU A 76 3.33 -7.43 17.76
C LEU A 76 3.94 -8.82 17.51
N VAL A 77 4.29 -9.13 16.26
CA VAL A 77 4.92 -10.43 15.91
C VAL A 77 6.36 -10.52 16.45
N GLY A 78 7.06 -9.38 16.57
CA GLY A 78 8.41 -9.33 17.15
C GLY A 78 8.45 -9.50 18.66
N GLU A 79 7.34 -9.29 19.36
CA GLU A 79 7.24 -9.48 20.81
C GLU A 79 7.22 -10.96 21.18
N LYS A 80 8.07 -11.34 22.14
CA LYS A 80 8.10 -12.71 22.68
C LYS A 80 6.77 -13.07 23.36
N TYR A 81 6.15 -12.08 23.99
CA TYR A 81 4.84 -12.20 24.62
C TYR A 81 4.03 -10.92 24.36
N VAL A 82 3.03 -11.01 23.49
CA VAL A 82 2.11 -9.91 23.25
C VAL A 82 1.21 -9.73 24.48
N SER A 83 1.43 -8.67 25.25
CA SER A 83 0.62 -8.32 26.40
C SER A 83 -0.37 -7.19 26.09
N CYS A 84 -1.44 -7.09 26.88
CA CYS A 84 -2.42 -6.00 26.76
C CYS A 84 -1.79 -4.61 26.88
N SER A 85 -0.71 -4.48 27.67
CA SER A 85 0.01 -3.21 27.83
C SER A 85 0.73 -2.76 26.56
N CYS A 86 1.03 -3.66 25.63
CA CYS A 86 1.60 -3.32 24.31
C CYS A 86 0.50 -3.14 23.25
N VAL A 87 -0.52 -4.00 23.27
CA VAL A 87 -1.63 -3.96 22.30
C VAL A 87 -2.45 -2.67 22.44
N LEU A 88 -2.78 -2.26 23.68
CA LEU A 88 -3.66 -1.12 23.91
C LEU A 88 -3.07 0.21 23.38
N PRO A 89 -1.81 0.59 23.67
CA PRO A 89 -1.20 1.78 23.08
C PRO A 89 -1.14 1.73 21.55
N LEU A 90 -0.82 0.56 20.96
CA LEU A 90 -0.79 0.40 19.50
C LEU A 90 -2.17 0.61 18.88
N LEU A 91 -3.22 0.02 19.47
CA LEU A 91 -4.60 0.20 18.99
C LEU A 91 -5.05 1.66 19.09
N LEU A 92 -4.76 2.33 20.21
CA LEU A 92 -5.09 3.75 20.39
C LEU A 92 -4.32 4.63 19.38
N SER A 93 -3.05 4.32 19.14
CA SER A 93 -2.24 5.01 18.13
C SER A 93 -2.81 4.83 16.73
N LEU A 94 -3.16 3.59 16.33
CA LEU A 94 -3.79 3.32 15.04
C LEU A 94 -5.12 4.07 14.91
N ARG A 95 -5.98 4.00 15.92
CA ARG A 95 -7.27 4.72 15.90
C ARG A 95 -7.09 6.22 15.72
N LYS A 96 -6.09 6.81 16.38
CA LYS A 96 -5.75 8.23 16.22
C LYS A 96 -5.29 8.56 14.79
N HIS A 97 -4.51 7.70 14.14
CA HIS A 97 -4.09 7.92 12.74
C HIS A 97 -5.21 7.68 11.73
N MET A 98 -6.26 6.94 12.13
CA MET A 98 -7.44 6.64 11.33
C MET A 98 -8.56 7.68 11.48
N THR A 99 -8.32 8.82 12.13
CA THR A 99 -9.24 9.95 12.10
C THR A 99 -9.14 10.68 10.77
N VAL A 100 -10.28 11.06 10.21
CA VAL A 100 -10.36 11.86 8.98
C VAL A 100 -9.81 13.26 9.25
N ASN A 101 -8.92 13.73 8.39
CA ASN A 101 -8.35 15.06 8.41
C ASN A 101 -8.85 15.88 7.21
N ASP A 102 -8.86 17.20 7.31
CA ASP A 102 -9.32 18.08 6.22
C ASP A 102 -8.47 17.95 4.94
N ASP A 103 -7.20 17.56 5.09
CA ASP A 103 -6.28 17.32 3.97
C ASP A 103 -6.43 15.93 3.33
N ASP A 104 -7.26 15.04 3.87
CA ASP A 104 -7.45 13.71 3.32
C ASP A 104 -8.23 13.78 1.99
N PRO A 105 -7.69 13.21 0.89
CA PRO A 105 -8.49 13.01 -0.31
C PRO A 105 -9.73 12.18 0.01
N GLY A 106 -10.86 12.45 -0.67
CA GLY A 106 -12.14 11.81 -0.35
C GLY A 106 -12.10 10.28 -0.29
N TYR A 107 -11.23 9.62 -1.07
CA TYR A 107 -11.05 8.16 -1.01
C TYR A 107 -10.30 7.67 0.24
N ILE A 108 -9.37 8.47 0.79
CA ILE A 108 -8.70 8.19 2.08
C ILE A 108 -9.66 8.48 3.23
N ALA A 109 -10.37 9.61 3.19
CA ALA A 109 -11.37 9.95 4.19
C ALA A 109 -12.43 8.84 4.33
N ARG A 110 -12.95 8.34 3.20
CA ARG A 110 -13.89 7.20 3.16
C ARG A 110 -13.27 5.91 3.72
N PHE A 111 -12.03 5.61 3.37
CA PHE A 111 -11.33 4.44 3.90
C PHE A 111 -11.18 4.52 5.43
N LYS A 112 -10.73 5.67 5.93
CA LYS A 112 -10.59 5.93 7.37
C LYS A 112 -11.92 5.82 8.12
N ALA A 113 -12.97 6.43 7.58
CA ALA A 113 -14.32 6.42 8.15
C ALA A 113 -15.00 5.03 8.11
N ALA A 114 -14.57 4.12 7.25
CA ALA A 114 -15.12 2.76 7.21
C ALA A 114 -14.53 1.84 8.29
N ILE A 115 -13.38 2.20 8.86
CA ILE A 115 -12.65 1.40 9.85
C ILE A 115 -12.89 1.92 11.28
N CYS A 116 -13.23 3.21 11.43
CA CYS A 116 -13.60 3.84 12.70
C CYS A 116 -15.11 3.78 12.96
#